data_AF-A0A7Y0X6E5-F1
#
_entry.id   AF-A0A7Y0X6E5-F1
#
_cell.length_a   1.000
_cell.length_b   1.000
_cell.length_c   1.000
_cell.angle_alpha   90.00
_cell.angle_beta   90.00
_cell.angle_gamma   90.00
#
_symmetry.space_group_name_H-M   'P 1'
#
loop_
_entity.id
_entity.type
_entity.pdbx_description
1 polymer ?
#
loop_
_entity_poly.entity_id
_entity_poly.type
_entity_poly.pdbx_seq_one_letter_code
_entity_poly.pdbx_strand_id
1 'polypeptide(L)'
;IRLAMRTNSVNSDLVDAALIAGKTYEDTEAGITITTEWAASSGASVHVSFAEPMCVPSMPSVAVVSNQVSGVESGSTVGYSVTVTNNDGDGCATSNFAIEASAPSGWVTTASQLNLAPGASDTVTVDVTSDQAAIDGTYGIT
;
A
#
# COMPACT_ATOMS: atom_id res chain seq x y z
N ILE A 1 6.59 -25.79 32.43
CA ILE A 1 5.53 -24.98 31.78
C ILE A 1 5.28 -25.64 30.44
N ARG A 2 4.06 -26.14 30.17
CA ARG A 2 3.68 -26.74 28.89
C ARG A 2 2.75 -25.75 28.20
N LEU A 3 3.13 -25.28 27.01
CA LEU A 3 2.30 -24.42 26.18
C LEU A 3 1.39 -25.31 25.32
N ALA A 4 0.08 -25.08 25.38
CA ALA A 4 -0.94 -25.83 24.65
C ALA A 4 -1.59 -24.92 23.59
N MET A 5 -1.66 -25.36 22.33
CA MET A 5 -2.32 -24.62 21.24
C MET A 5 -2.88 -25.58 20.16
N ARG A 6 -4.21 -25.60 19.95
CA ARG A 6 -4.83 -25.60 18.60
C ARG A 6 -6.29 -25.14 18.61
N THR A 7 -6.67 -24.67 17.42
CA THR A 7 -7.91 -24.03 16.99
C THR A 7 -9.14 -24.93 17.17
N ASN A 8 -10.19 -24.37 17.78
CA ASN A 8 -11.56 -24.88 17.83
C ASN A 8 -11.86 -26.08 18.76
N SER A 9 -11.07 -26.28 19.83
CA SER A 9 -11.50 -27.23 20.87
C SER A 9 -12.53 -26.60 21.81
N VAL A 10 -13.78 -27.06 21.74
CA VAL A 10 -14.87 -26.68 22.67
C VAL A 10 -14.80 -27.41 24.02
N ASN A 11 -13.78 -28.27 24.23
CA ASN A 11 -13.56 -28.97 25.49
C ASN A 11 -12.15 -28.70 25.99
N SER A 12 -12.06 -28.23 27.25
CA SER A 12 -10.81 -28.10 28.00
C SER A 12 -10.33 -29.49 28.41
N ASP A 13 -9.87 -30.28 27.45
CA ASP A 13 -9.30 -31.60 27.69
C ASP A 13 -7.78 -31.56 27.49
N LEU A 14 -7.04 -32.18 28.41
CA LEU A 14 -5.58 -32.18 28.50
C LEU A 14 -4.93 -33.18 27.53
N VAL A 15 -5.70 -33.82 26.64
CA VAL A 15 -5.22 -34.85 25.69
C VAL A 15 -4.63 -34.26 24.41
N ASP A 16 -4.41 -32.95 24.34
CA ASP A 16 -3.60 -32.39 23.27
C ASP A 16 -2.14 -32.76 23.51
N ALA A 17 -1.59 -33.51 22.54
CA ALA A 17 -0.19 -33.92 22.57
C ALA A 17 0.70 -32.67 22.60
N ALA A 18 1.69 -32.68 23.51
CA ALA A 18 2.66 -31.59 23.58
C ALA A 18 3.42 -31.43 22.26
N LEU A 19 3.64 -30.18 21.83
CA LEU A 19 4.54 -29.86 20.72
C LEU A 19 5.99 -30.09 21.15
N ILE A 20 6.45 -31.34 21.09
CA ILE A 20 7.79 -31.75 21.49
C ILE A 20 8.88 -31.13 20.60
N ALA A 21 10.12 -31.14 21.09
CA ALA A 21 11.27 -30.64 20.34
C ALA A 21 11.36 -31.24 18.92
N GLY A 22 11.65 -30.38 17.94
CA GLY A 22 11.70 -30.71 16.52
C GLY A 22 10.33 -30.83 15.84
N LYS A 23 9.23 -30.46 16.51
CA LYS A 23 7.88 -30.45 15.91
C LYS A 23 7.37 -29.03 15.69
N THR A 24 6.51 -28.92 14.68
CA THR A 24 5.95 -27.66 14.20
C THR A 24 4.43 -27.71 14.23
N TYR A 25 3.82 -26.62 14.69
CA TYR A 25 2.40 -26.34 14.61
C TYR A 25 2.19 -25.20 13.60
N GLU A 26 1.32 -25.43 12.62
CA GLU A 26 0.90 -24.43 11.64
C GLU A 26 -0.58 -24.09 11.83
N ASP A 27 -0.87 -22.82 12.09
CA ASP A 27 -2.18 -22.22 11.96
C ASP A 27 -2.24 -21.48 10.63
N THR A 28 -2.76 -22.15 9.60
CA THR A 28 -2.83 -21.59 8.23
C THR A 28 -3.86 -20.48 8.10
N GLU A 29 -4.87 -20.42 8.99
CA GLU A 29 -5.87 -19.36 9.00
C GLU A 29 -5.28 -18.08 9.63
N ALA A 30 -4.58 -18.23 10.76
CA ALA A 30 -3.89 -17.10 11.40
C ALA A 30 -2.55 -16.74 10.72
N GLY A 31 -2.05 -17.59 9.82
CA GLY A 31 -0.74 -17.44 9.20
C GLY A 31 0.41 -17.55 10.21
N ILE A 32 0.35 -18.48 11.16
CA ILE A 32 1.35 -18.62 12.23
C ILE A 32 1.99 -20.01 12.16
N THR A 33 3.31 -20.06 12.23
CA THR A 33 4.08 -21.30 12.36
C THR A 33 4.90 -21.25 13.64
N ILE A 34 4.72 -22.24 14.51
CA ILE A 34 5.43 -22.38 15.78
C ILE A 34 6.23 -23.68 15.76
N THR A 35 7.55 -23.59 15.95
CA THR A 35 8.43 -24.76 16.05
C THR A 35 9.06 -24.81 17.43
N THR A 36 8.93 -25.93 18.14
CA THR A 36 9.69 -26.16 19.38
C THR A 36 11.10 -26.60 18.99
N GLU A 37 12.10 -25.77 19.25
CA GLU A 37 13.49 -26.10 18.88
C GLU A 37 14.09 -27.11 19.87
N TRP A 38 13.91 -26.85 21.17
CA TRP A 38 14.33 -27.75 22.24
C TRP A 38 13.51 -27.53 23.52
N ALA A 39 13.45 -28.55 24.37
CA ALA A 39 12.81 -28.49 25.68
C ALA A 39 13.58 -29.37 26.69
N ALA A 40 13.88 -28.81 27.86
CA ALA A 40 14.57 -29.47 28.97
C ALA A 40 13.94 -29.09 30.32
N SER A 41 14.44 -29.64 31.43
CA SER A 41 13.94 -29.31 32.77
C SER A 41 14.19 -27.85 33.17
N SER A 42 15.21 -27.22 32.58
CA SER A 42 15.60 -25.83 32.83
C SER A 42 14.88 -24.80 31.96
N GLY A 43 14.16 -25.21 30.91
CA GLY A 43 13.48 -24.29 29.99
C GLY A 43 13.14 -24.91 28.63
N ALA A 44 12.71 -24.07 27.69
CA ALA A 44 12.45 -24.43 26.30
C ALA A 44 12.76 -23.25 25.38
N SER A 45 13.06 -23.53 24.10
CA SER A 45 13.10 -22.54 23.03
C SER A 45 12.04 -22.86 21.98
N VAL A 46 11.38 -21.80 21.52
CA VAL A 46 10.37 -21.86 20.45
C VAL A 46 10.69 -20.80 19.41
N HIS A 47 10.62 -21.20 18.15
CA HIS A 47 10.66 -20.29 17.02
C HIS A 47 9.23 -20.03 16.56
N VAL A 48 8.86 -18.75 16.45
CA VAL A 48 7.56 -18.32 15.95
C VAL A 48 7.79 -17.48 14.70
N SER A 49 7.16 -17.87 13.60
CA SER A 49 7.15 -17.13 12.36
C SER A 49 5.71 -16.85 11.91
N PHE A 50 5.52 -15.73 11.23
CA PHE A 50 4.26 -15.38 10.59
C PHE A 50 4.39 -15.62 9.10
N ALA A 51 3.30 -16.03 8.44
CA ALA A 51 3.21 -16.02 7.01
C ALA A 51 3.39 -14.58 6.53
N GLU A 52 4.32 -14.37 5.61
CA GLU A 52 4.44 -13.06 4.98
C GLU A 52 3.14 -12.76 4.24
N PRO A 53 2.58 -11.53 4.38
CA PRO A 53 1.42 -11.17 3.60
C PRO A 53 1.76 -11.32 2.12
N MET A 54 0.89 -12.01 1.37
CA MET A 54 1.07 -12.12 -0.07
C MET A 54 0.81 -10.75 -0.69
N CYS A 55 1.63 -10.37 -1.67
CA CYS A 55 1.36 -9.17 -2.46
C CYS A 55 0.07 -9.37 -3.27
N VAL A 56 -0.95 -8.57 -2.95
CA VAL A 56 -2.17 -8.44 -3.74
C VAL A 56 -2.18 -7.03 -4.33
N PRO A 57 -1.79 -6.87 -5.61
CA PRO A 57 -1.78 -5.56 -6.24
C PRO A 57 -3.20 -5.04 -6.41
N SER A 58 -3.37 -3.73 -6.30
CA SER A 58 -4.66 -3.06 -6.49
C SER A 58 -4.49 -1.76 -7.27
N MET A 59 -5.55 -1.36 -7.98
CA MET A 59 -5.52 -0.12 -8.75
C MET A 59 -5.33 1.09 -7.81
N PRO A 60 -4.36 1.98 -8.08
CA PRO A 60 -4.21 3.20 -7.28
C PRO A 60 -5.43 4.11 -7.45
N SER A 61 -5.70 4.93 -6.45
CA SER A 61 -6.70 5.99 -6.55
C SER A 61 -6.02 7.34 -6.71
N VAL A 62 -6.60 8.18 -7.56
CA VAL A 62 -6.09 9.51 -7.88
C VAL A 62 -7.19 10.53 -7.65
N ALA A 63 -6.87 11.59 -6.93
CA ALA A 63 -7.74 12.75 -6.74
C ALA A 63 -7.01 14.01 -7.22
N VAL A 64 -7.70 14.86 -7.96
CA VAL A 64 -7.14 16.09 -8.53
C VAL A 64 -7.95 17.29 -8.08
N VAL A 65 -7.25 18.32 -7.60
CA VAL A 65 -7.84 19.59 -7.21
C VAL A 65 -7.11 20.72 -7.94
N SER A 66 -7.85 21.57 -8.64
CA SER A 66 -7.31 22.81 -9.19
C SER A 66 -6.95 23.76 -8.06
N ASN A 67 -5.73 24.31 -8.08
CA ASN A 67 -5.32 25.36 -7.13
C ASN A 67 -5.87 26.74 -7.54
N GLN A 68 -6.58 26.82 -8.67
CA GLN A 68 -7.26 28.02 -9.15
C GLN A 68 -8.77 27.93 -8.93
N VAL A 69 -9.36 29.07 -8.55
CA VAL A 69 -10.79 29.22 -8.22
C VAL A 69 -11.62 29.81 -9.37
N SER A 70 -10.97 30.35 -10.41
CA SER A 70 -11.64 31.00 -11.54
C SER A 70 -10.87 30.80 -12.85
N GLY A 71 -11.46 31.24 -13.97
CA GLY A 71 -10.77 31.30 -15.25
C GLY A 71 -9.52 32.18 -15.19
N VAL A 72 -8.54 31.85 -16.03
CA VAL A 72 -7.26 32.55 -16.17
C VAL A 72 -7.08 32.99 -17.63
N GLU A 73 -6.25 34.01 -17.85
CA GLU A 73 -5.89 34.46 -19.20
C GLU A 73 -5.03 33.41 -19.93
N SER A 74 -5.03 33.44 -21.26
CA SER A 74 -4.14 32.61 -22.08
C SER A 74 -2.66 32.87 -21.73
N GLY A 75 -1.83 31.83 -21.79
CA GLY A 75 -0.43 31.91 -21.36
C GLY A 75 -0.21 31.80 -19.84
N SER A 76 -1.26 31.73 -19.03
CA SER A 76 -1.15 31.58 -17.58
C SER A 76 -0.83 30.15 -17.16
N THR A 77 -0.13 29.99 -16.04
CA THR A 77 0.14 28.71 -15.40
C THR A 77 -0.88 28.42 -14.29
N VAL A 78 -1.48 27.24 -14.34
CA VAL A 78 -2.41 26.71 -13.33
C VAL A 78 -1.80 25.47 -12.71
N GLY A 79 -1.66 25.48 -11.38
CA GLY A 79 -1.22 24.32 -10.61
C GLY A 79 -2.39 23.42 -10.22
N TYR A 80 -2.20 22.11 -10.35
CA TYR A 80 -3.15 21.07 -9.94
C TYR A 80 -2.52 20.21 -8.86
N SER A 81 -3.16 20.14 -7.70
CA SER A 81 -2.77 19.22 -6.62
C SER A 81 -3.30 17.83 -6.95
N VAL A 82 -2.39 16.88 -7.18
CA VAL A 82 -2.68 15.49 -7.50
C VAL A 82 -2.30 14.62 -6.32
N THR A 83 -3.30 14.07 -5.64
CA THR A 83 -3.12 13.08 -4.56
C THR A 83 -3.22 11.69 -5.14
N VAL A 84 -2.18 10.87 -4.92
CA VAL A 84 -2.14 9.46 -5.31
C VAL A 84 -2.13 8.61 -4.06
N THR A 85 -2.96 7.58 -4.02
CA THR A 85 -2.94 6.56 -2.97
C THR A 85 -2.58 5.21 -3.56
N ASN A 86 -1.57 4.58 -2.99
CA ASN A 86 -1.22 3.20 -3.30
C ASN A 86 -2.18 2.27 -2.54
N ASN A 87 -3.04 1.57 -3.27
CA ASN A 87 -4.02 0.64 -2.69
C ASN A 87 -3.52 -0.80 -2.65
N ASP A 88 -2.26 -1.06 -3.02
CA ASP A 88 -1.65 -2.38 -2.92
C ASP A 88 -1.77 -2.93 -1.49
N GLY A 89 -1.88 -4.26 -1.36
CA GLY A 89 -1.87 -4.91 -0.06
C GLY A 89 -0.50 -4.86 0.62
N ASP A 90 -0.47 -4.97 1.95
CA ASP A 90 0.74 -4.84 2.78
C ASP A 90 1.89 -5.79 2.41
N GLY A 91 1.59 -6.89 1.70
CA GLY A 91 2.57 -7.82 1.17
C GLY A 91 3.34 -7.33 -0.05
N CYS A 92 2.96 -6.20 -0.63
CA CYS A 92 3.60 -5.64 -1.80
C CYS A 92 4.80 -4.76 -1.44
N ALA A 93 5.73 -4.63 -2.38
CA ALA A 93 6.80 -3.66 -2.26
C ALA A 93 6.27 -2.23 -2.47
N THR A 94 7.11 -1.26 -2.15
CA THR A 94 6.85 0.14 -2.49
C THR A 94 6.77 0.34 -4.01
N SER A 95 5.74 1.05 -4.48
CA SER A 95 5.47 1.28 -5.90
C SER A 95 5.88 2.70 -6.31
N ASN A 96 6.38 2.84 -7.54
CA ASN A 96 6.68 4.15 -8.13
C ASN A 96 5.53 4.57 -9.06
N PHE A 97 5.04 5.79 -8.85
CA PHE A 97 3.97 6.39 -9.63
C PHE A 97 4.53 7.57 -10.39
N ALA A 98 4.41 7.56 -11.72
CA ALA A 98 4.67 8.71 -12.57
C ALA A 98 3.35 9.47 -12.76
N ILE A 99 3.39 10.79 -12.53
CA ILE A 99 2.25 11.69 -12.67
C ILE A 99 2.56 12.65 -13.80
N GLU A 100 1.77 12.58 -14.85
CA GLU A 100 1.87 13.41 -16.04
C GLU A 100 0.48 13.92 -16.39
N ALA A 101 0.40 15.13 -16.94
CA ALA A 101 -0.84 15.69 -17.46
C ALA A 101 -0.79 15.79 -18.98
N SER A 102 -1.88 15.39 -19.63
CA SER A 102 -2.15 15.61 -21.04
C SER A 102 -3.00 16.86 -21.21
N ALA A 103 -2.54 17.76 -22.07
CA ALA A 103 -3.18 19.04 -22.36
C ALA A 103 -3.29 19.24 -23.88
N PRO A 104 -4.12 20.19 -24.35
CA PRO A 104 -4.19 20.55 -25.77
C PRO A 104 -2.82 20.90 -26.37
N SER A 105 -2.69 20.73 -27.69
CA SER A 105 -1.45 21.07 -28.40
C SER A 105 -1.03 22.52 -28.17
N GLY A 106 0.27 22.75 -27.97
CA GLY A 106 0.86 24.06 -27.66
C GLY A 106 0.93 24.39 -26.17
N TRP A 107 0.22 23.64 -25.32
CA TRP A 107 0.27 23.81 -23.87
C TRP A 107 1.49 23.09 -23.31
N VAL A 108 1.98 23.59 -22.18
CA VAL A 108 3.15 23.02 -21.48
C VAL A 108 2.71 22.44 -20.15
N THR A 109 3.07 21.20 -19.87
CA THR A 109 2.78 20.53 -18.60
C THR A 109 4.08 20.11 -17.90
N THR A 110 4.01 20.03 -16.58
CA THR A 110 5.08 19.43 -15.76
C THR A 110 4.77 17.97 -15.44
N ALA A 111 5.79 17.22 -15.04
CA ALA A 111 5.66 15.84 -14.59
C ALA A 111 6.25 15.71 -13.18
N SER A 112 5.73 14.75 -12.42
CA SER A 112 6.18 14.45 -11.06
C SER A 112 6.22 12.93 -10.84
N GLN A 113 6.87 12.52 -9.76
CA GLN A 113 6.93 11.12 -9.37
C GLN A 113 6.73 10.96 -7.87
N LEU A 114 6.09 9.86 -7.48
CA LEU A 114 5.87 9.47 -6.09
C LEU A 114 6.39 8.05 -5.87
N ASN A 115 6.87 7.80 -4.66
CA ASN A 115 7.34 6.48 -4.24
C ASN A 115 6.56 6.12 -2.97
N LEU A 116 5.53 5.29 -3.11
CA LEU A 116 4.52 5.07 -2.07
C LEU A 116 4.50 3.61 -1.64
N ALA A 117 4.70 3.38 -0.34
CA ALA A 117 4.47 2.08 0.27
C ALA A 117 3.00 1.66 0.10
N PRO A 118 2.67 0.36 0.16
CA PRO A 118 1.28 -0.09 0.21
C PRO A 118 0.48 0.67 1.27
N GLY A 119 -0.73 1.11 0.93
CA GLY A 119 -1.61 1.91 1.78
C GLY A 119 -1.22 3.38 1.96
N ALA A 120 -0.06 3.82 1.48
CA ALA A 120 0.39 5.21 1.63
C ALA A 120 -0.26 6.15 0.60
N SER A 121 -0.40 7.42 0.98
CA SER A 121 -0.95 8.49 0.14
C SER A 121 -0.06 9.72 0.21
N ASP A 122 0.18 10.36 -0.94
CA ASP A 122 0.95 11.62 -1.00
C ASP A 122 0.45 12.51 -2.14
N THR A 123 0.80 13.79 -2.11
CA THR A 123 0.33 14.82 -3.03
C THR A 123 1.49 15.55 -3.71
N VAL A 124 1.40 15.69 -5.03
CA VAL A 124 2.31 16.52 -5.84
C VAL A 124 1.54 17.60 -6.56
N THR A 125 2.22 18.67 -6.96
CA THR A 125 1.65 19.71 -7.82
C THR A 125 2.10 19.47 -9.26
N VAL A 126 1.14 19.47 -10.18
CA VAL A 126 1.37 19.46 -11.63
C VAL A 126 0.91 20.79 -12.19
N ASP A 127 1.85 21.56 -12.73
CA ASP A 127 1.58 22.82 -13.41
C ASP A 127 1.24 22.60 -14.89
N VAL A 128 0.23 23.33 -15.35
CA VAL A 128 -0.21 23.40 -16.75
C VAL A 128 -0.22 24.86 -17.18
N THR A 129 0.57 25.17 -18.19
CA THR A 129 0.63 26.51 -18.81
C THR A 129 -0.09 26.48 -20.15
N SER A 130 -1.12 27.31 -20.28
CA SER A 130 -1.90 27.40 -21.52
C SER A 130 -1.11 28.07 -22.64
N ASP A 131 -1.42 27.73 -23.89
CA ASP A 131 -0.84 28.43 -25.04
C ASP A 131 -1.26 29.91 -25.05
N GLN A 132 -0.37 30.81 -25.47
CA GLN A 132 -0.65 32.25 -25.50
C GLN A 132 -1.76 32.63 -26.49
N ALA A 133 -1.97 31.82 -27.53
CA ALA A 133 -3.04 31.95 -28.53
C ALA A 133 -4.28 31.10 -28.19
N ALA A 134 -4.39 30.54 -26.98
CA ALA A 134 -5.60 29.86 -26.54
C ALA A 134 -6.80 30.83 -26.59
N ILE A 135 -7.93 30.33 -27.09
CA ILE A 135 -9.18 31.07 -27.20
C ILE A 135 -9.98 30.87 -25.91
N ASP A 136 -10.81 31.83 -25.54
CA ASP A 136 -11.72 31.71 -24.40
C ASP A 136 -12.57 30.43 -24.50
N GLY A 137 -12.49 29.59 -23.46
CA GLY A 137 -13.19 28.32 -23.41
C GLY A 137 -12.77 27.44 -22.24
N THR A 138 -13.40 26.27 -22.14
CA THR A 138 -13.05 25.23 -21.15
C THR A 138 -12.28 24.12 -21.83
N TYR A 139 -11.14 23.75 -21.26
CA TYR A 139 -10.26 22.72 -21.78
C TYR A 139 -10.23 21.52 -20.82
N GLY A 140 -10.36 20.31 -21.37
CA GLY A 140 -10.16 19.07 -20.61
C GLY A 140 -8.67 18.80 -20.45
N ILE A 141 -8.23 18.64 -19.20
CA ILE A 141 -6.89 18.18 -18.83
C ILE A 141 -7.07 16.82 -18.16
N THR A 142 -6.26 15.84 -18.54
CA THR A 142 -6.31 14.46 -18.01
C THR A 142 -4.96 14.01 -17.51
#